data_AF-A0A1L3J636-F1
#
_entry.id   AF-A0A1L3J636-F1
#
_cell.length_a   1.000
_cell.length_b   1.000
_cell.length_c   1.000
_cell.angle_alpha   90.00
_cell.angle_beta   90.00
_cell.angle_gamma   90.00
#
_symmetry.space_group_name_H-M   'P 1'
#
loop_
_entity.id
_entity.type
_entity.pdbx_description
1 polymer ?
#
loop_
_entity_poly.entity_id
_entity_poly.type
_entity_poly.pdbx_seq_one_letter_code
_entity_poly.pdbx_strand_id
1 'polypeptide(L)'
;MDKLSIPVKYGVAIAAGLIAYFLILSLLGLHVNPVFSLFNGVIMAYGMFEAIKHYRLHKGDKFKYQKGFMASLLTGFNATIIFTLFFGIYATELKPDFLNRLITVWETGYNTHIGIVLFVVAVMGFATTLVLTLAYLQLFKDSWNTKEAKKHSL
;
A
#
# COMPACT_ATOMS: atom_id res chain seq x y z
N MET A 1 1.44 0.57 -26.72
CA MET A 1 0.80 -0.13 -25.58
C MET A 1 1.68 0.12 -24.35
N ASP A 2 1.09 0.65 -23.28
CA ASP A 2 1.64 1.81 -22.56
C ASP A 2 2.91 1.58 -21.72
N LYS A 3 3.83 2.55 -21.79
CA LYS A 3 5.15 2.62 -21.13
C LYS A 3 5.06 2.83 -19.60
N LEU A 4 4.01 2.38 -18.92
CA LEU A 4 3.93 2.51 -17.47
C LEU A 4 4.88 1.50 -16.83
N SER A 5 5.76 1.99 -15.95
CA SER A 5 6.64 1.13 -15.18
C SER A 5 5.78 0.24 -14.26
N ILE A 6 6.20 -1.02 -14.05
CA ILE A 6 5.49 -2.00 -13.20
C ILE A 6 5.02 -1.37 -11.86
N PRO A 7 5.85 -0.57 -11.15
CA PRO A 7 5.43 0.05 -9.90
C PRO A 7 4.23 0.99 -10.02
N VAL A 8 4.14 1.77 -11.11
CA VAL A 8 3.03 2.72 -11.30
C VAL A 8 1.76 1.96 -11.66
N LYS A 9 1.84 0.98 -12.57
CA LYS A 9 0.67 0.17 -12.98
C LYS A 9 0.04 -0.55 -11.79
N TYR A 10 0.85 -1.23 -10.98
CA TYR A 10 0.36 -1.93 -9.80
C TYR A 10 -0.05 -0.95 -8.70
N GLY A 11 0.64 0.17 -8.52
CA GLY A 11 0.26 1.20 -7.56
C GLY A 11 -1.14 1.78 -7.84
N VAL A 12 -1.45 2.07 -9.11
CA VAL A 12 -2.78 2.52 -9.54
C VAL A 12 -3.83 1.42 -9.33
N ALA A 13 -3.52 0.16 -9.66
CA ALA A 13 -4.45 -0.95 -9.46
C ALA A 13 -4.78 -1.18 -7.97
N ILE A 14 -3.78 -1.10 -7.09
CA ILE A 14 -3.97 -1.20 -5.64
C ILE A 14 -4.80 -0.03 -5.13
N ALA A 15 -4.48 1.20 -5.55
CA ALA A 15 -5.27 2.37 -5.19
C ALA A 15 -6.73 2.21 -5.61
N ALA A 16 -7.00 1.74 -6.83
CA ALA A 16 -8.35 1.46 -7.30
C ALA A 16 -9.06 0.42 -6.42
N GLY A 17 -8.37 -0.65 -6.01
CA GLY A 17 -8.90 -1.65 -5.07
C GLY A 17 -9.23 -1.08 -3.69
N LEU A 18 -8.33 -0.26 -3.13
CA LEU A 18 -8.54 0.43 -1.85
C LEU A 18 -9.73 1.40 -1.91
N ILE A 19 -9.82 2.20 -2.99
CA ILE A 19 -10.92 3.13 -3.22
C ILE A 19 -12.24 2.38 -3.35
N ALA A 20 -12.29 1.33 -4.16
CA ALA A 20 -13.50 0.52 -4.35
C ALA A 20 -13.96 -0.09 -3.02
N TYR A 21 -13.05 -0.69 -2.25
CA TYR A 21 -13.35 -1.23 -0.94
C TYR A 21 -13.89 -0.17 0.02
N PHE A 22 -13.22 0.99 0.10
CA PHE A 22 -13.67 2.10 0.93
C PHE A 22 -15.07 2.59 0.53
N LEU A 23 -15.35 2.73 -0.77
CA LEU A 23 -16.66 3.16 -1.27
C LEU A 23 -17.76 2.16 -0.92
N ILE A 24 -17.49 0.85 -1.04
CA ILE A 24 -18.42 -0.21 -0.62
C ILE A 24 -18.74 -0.08 0.88
N LEU A 25 -17.72 0.06 1.74
CA LEU A 25 -17.94 0.28 3.17
C LEU A 25 -18.70 1.59 3.46
N SER A 26 -18.47 2.62 2.65
CA SER A 26 -19.17 3.90 2.74
C SER A 26 -20.66 3.76 2.45
N LEU A 27 -21.04 2.95 1.45
CA LEU A 27 -22.44 2.66 1.13
C LEU A 27 -23.15 1.92 2.28
N LEU A 28 -22.43 1.04 2.98
CA LEU A 28 -22.93 0.28 4.12
C LEU A 28 -22.82 1.04 5.46
N GLY A 29 -22.22 2.23 5.47
CA GLY A 29 -21.95 3.00 6.69
C GLY A 29 -20.85 2.42 7.59
N LEU A 30 -20.20 1.32 7.21
CA LEU A 30 -19.18 0.62 8.00
C LEU A 30 -17.80 1.29 8.01
N HIS A 31 -17.55 2.16 7.03
CA HIS A 31 -16.30 2.92 6.89
C HIS A 31 -15.91 3.81 8.10
N VAL A 32 -16.83 4.08 9.03
CA VAL A 32 -16.54 4.84 10.26
C VAL A 32 -15.87 3.99 11.35
N ASN A 33 -15.98 2.66 11.27
CA ASN A 33 -15.37 1.77 12.25
C ASN A 33 -13.95 1.40 11.80
N PRO A 34 -12.91 1.76 12.59
CA PRO A 34 -11.51 1.53 12.25
C PRO A 34 -11.15 0.06 11.97
N VAL A 35 -11.87 -0.91 12.55
CA VAL A 35 -11.59 -2.34 12.36
C VAL A 35 -11.68 -2.73 10.89
N PHE A 36 -12.63 -2.18 10.13
CA PHE A 36 -12.77 -2.49 8.70
C PHE A 36 -11.59 -1.97 7.87
N SER A 37 -10.84 -0.98 8.36
CA SER A 37 -9.65 -0.48 7.68
C SER A 37 -8.50 -1.49 7.65
N LEU A 38 -8.49 -2.48 8.54
CA LEU A 38 -7.45 -3.53 8.56
C LEU A 38 -7.38 -4.30 7.23
N PHE A 39 -8.52 -4.44 6.54
CA PHE A 39 -8.58 -5.10 5.24
C PHE A 39 -7.81 -4.34 4.15
N ASN A 40 -7.59 -3.02 4.31
CA ASN A 40 -6.69 -2.26 3.42
C ASN A 40 -5.28 -2.86 3.43
N GLY A 41 -4.83 -3.34 4.59
CA GLY A 41 -3.56 -4.04 4.73
C GLY A 41 -3.52 -5.33 3.89
N VAL A 42 -4.63 -6.05 3.79
CA VAL A 42 -4.74 -7.27 2.96
C VAL A 42 -4.66 -6.92 1.47
N ILE A 43 -5.36 -5.87 1.04
CA ILE A 43 -5.33 -5.38 -0.36
C ILE A 43 -3.91 -4.94 -0.72
N MET A 44 -3.27 -4.15 0.15
CA MET A 44 -1.87 -3.72 -0.01
C MET A 44 -0.92 -4.91 -0.07
N ALA A 45 -1.05 -5.87 0.87
CA ALA A 45 -0.23 -7.06 0.92
C ALA A 45 -0.32 -7.85 -0.39
N TYR A 46 -1.52 -8.23 -0.81
CA TYR A 46 -1.71 -9.00 -2.04
C TYR A 46 -1.20 -8.26 -3.28
N GLY A 47 -1.58 -6.99 -3.44
CA GLY A 47 -1.21 -6.23 -4.63
C GLY A 47 0.29 -5.96 -4.72
N MET A 48 0.93 -5.62 -3.60
CA MET A 48 2.39 -5.43 -3.56
C MET A 48 3.15 -6.74 -3.80
N PHE A 49 2.64 -7.87 -3.29
CA PHE A 49 3.23 -9.19 -3.54
C PHE A 49 3.21 -9.55 -5.03
N GLU A 50 2.07 -9.37 -5.69
CA GLU A 50 1.94 -9.61 -7.12
C GLU A 50 2.82 -8.64 -7.93
N ALA A 51 2.97 -7.39 -7.50
CA ALA A 51 3.86 -6.43 -8.15
C ALA A 51 5.33 -6.85 -8.12
N ILE A 52 5.85 -7.26 -6.96
CA ILE A 52 7.26 -7.70 -6.84
C ILE A 52 7.50 -9.04 -7.53
N LYS A 53 6.54 -9.96 -7.47
CA LYS A 53 6.58 -11.25 -8.18
C LYS A 53 6.64 -11.03 -9.70
N HIS A 54 5.76 -10.18 -10.24
CA HIS A 54 5.78 -9.82 -11.65
C HIS A 54 7.07 -9.07 -12.04
N TYR A 55 7.57 -8.18 -11.17
CA TYR A 55 8.85 -7.51 -11.39
C TYR A 55 10.02 -8.50 -11.47
N ARG A 56 10.07 -9.50 -10.58
CA ARG A 56 11.10 -10.57 -10.60
C ARG A 56 11.01 -11.38 -11.89
N LEU A 57 9.81 -11.84 -12.27
CA LEU A 57 9.59 -12.60 -13.51
C LEU A 57 10.00 -11.81 -14.75
N HIS A 58 9.69 -10.51 -14.80
CA HIS A 58 10.04 -9.65 -15.92
C HIS A 58 11.56 -9.37 -16.01
N LYS A 59 12.29 -9.38 -14.89
CA LYS A 59 13.74 -9.18 -14.87
C LYS A 59 14.53 -10.47 -15.00
N GLY A 60 13.98 -11.63 -14.63
CA GLY A 60 14.65 -12.93 -14.68
C GLY A 60 16.02 -12.86 -14.00
N ASP A 61 17.06 -13.34 -14.70
CA ASP A 61 18.45 -13.36 -14.22
C ASP A 61 19.06 -11.98 -13.98
N LYS A 62 18.43 -10.90 -14.49
CA LYS A 62 18.86 -9.51 -14.26
C LYS A 62 18.22 -8.90 -13.02
N PHE A 63 17.50 -9.69 -12.21
CA PHE A 63 16.91 -9.22 -10.98
C PHE A 63 18.01 -8.81 -9.98
N LYS A 64 17.89 -7.60 -9.44
CA LYS A 64 18.77 -7.10 -8.39
C LYS A 64 17.93 -6.78 -7.17
N TYR A 65 18.36 -7.24 -6.00
CA TYR A 65 17.66 -7.04 -4.72
C TYR A 65 17.28 -5.56 -4.49
N GLN A 66 18.24 -4.64 -4.65
CA GLN A 66 18.01 -3.19 -4.49
C GLN A 66 16.95 -2.64 -5.45
N LYS A 67 16.90 -3.17 -6.69
CA LYS A 67 15.91 -2.74 -7.69
C LYS A 67 14.53 -3.32 -7.41
N GLY A 68 14.45 -4.55 -6.90
CA GLY A 68 13.22 -5.14 -6.36
C GLY A 68 12.69 -4.35 -5.15
N PHE A 69 13.57 -3.94 -4.24
CA PHE A 69 13.21 -3.08 -3.10
C PHE A 69 12.56 -1.78 -3.56
N MET A 70 13.23 -1.07 -4.47
CA MET A 70 12.71 0.19 -5.00
C MET A 70 11.41 -0.01 -5.78
N ALA A 71 11.28 -1.10 -6.54
CA ALA A 71 10.05 -1.40 -7.27
C ALA A 71 8.86 -1.62 -6.32
N SER A 72 9.04 -2.43 -5.27
CA SER A 72 7.99 -2.67 -4.26
C SER A 72 7.64 -1.39 -3.49
N LEU A 73 8.65 -0.64 -3.04
CA LEU A 73 8.46 0.60 -2.30
C LEU A 73 7.67 1.63 -3.11
N LEU A 74 8.08 1.87 -4.37
CA LEU A 74 7.40 2.79 -5.26
C LEU A 74 5.96 2.33 -5.57
N THR A 75 5.70 1.03 -5.62
CA THR A 75 4.35 0.50 -5.82
C THR A 75 3.42 0.93 -4.69
N GLY A 76 3.80 0.64 -3.44
CA GLY A 76 2.97 0.97 -2.27
C GLY A 76 2.87 2.47 -1.99
N PHE A 77 3.93 3.25 -2.26
CA PHE A 77 3.88 4.70 -2.13
C PHE A 77 2.93 5.34 -3.15
N ASN A 78 2.99 4.92 -4.42
CA ASN A 78 2.02 5.39 -5.42
C ASN A 78 0.58 5.06 -5.00
N ALA A 79 0.34 3.84 -4.51
CA ALA A 79 -0.98 3.44 -4.03
C ALA A 79 -1.45 4.32 -2.86
N THR A 80 -0.57 4.55 -1.88
CA THR A 80 -0.85 5.34 -0.68
C THR A 80 -1.16 6.80 -1.02
N ILE A 81 -0.37 7.42 -1.90
CA ILE A 81 -0.58 8.82 -2.31
C ILE A 81 -1.94 8.97 -3.00
N ILE A 82 -2.23 8.11 -3.98
CA ILE A 82 -3.50 8.18 -4.74
C ILE A 82 -4.68 7.96 -3.79
N PHE A 83 -4.61 6.96 -2.90
CA PHE A 83 -5.67 6.70 -1.93
C PHE A 83 -5.87 7.84 -0.93
N THR A 84 -4.78 8.44 -0.43
CA THR A 84 -4.83 9.57 0.50
C THR A 84 -5.48 10.80 -0.13
N LEU A 85 -5.13 11.10 -1.40
CA LEU A 85 -5.76 12.19 -2.15
C LEU A 85 -7.26 11.95 -2.34
N PHE A 86 -7.64 10.74 -2.74
CA PHE A 86 -9.05 10.36 -2.82
C PHE A 86 -9.77 10.52 -1.47
N PHE A 87 -9.17 10.02 -0.39
CA PHE A 87 -9.74 10.09 0.95
C PHE A 87 -9.93 11.54 1.41
N GLY A 88 -8.98 12.43 1.09
CA GLY A 88 -9.12 13.87 1.32
C GLY A 88 -10.31 14.48 0.61
N ILE A 89 -10.43 14.25 -0.70
CA ILE A 89 -11.57 14.73 -1.50
C ILE A 89 -12.89 14.16 -0.99
N TYR A 90 -12.92 12.88 -0.62
CA TYR A 90 -14.10 12.25 -0.06
C TYR A 90 -14.53 12.89 1.26
N ALA A 91 -13.57 13.15 2.13
CA ALA A 91 -13.80 13.68 3.46
C ALA A 91 -14.18 15.17 3.46
N THR A 92 -13.75 15.96 2.46
CA THR A 92 -14.11 17.38 2.34
C THR A 92 -15.35 17.61 1.49
N GLU A 93 -15.42 17.02 0.29
CA GLU A 93 -16.42 17.38 -0.72
C GLU A 93 -17.64 16.47 -0.69
N LEU A 94 -17.43 15.16 -0.46
CA LEU A 94 -18.50 14.17 -0.60
C LEU A 94 -19.28 13.98 0.69
N LYS A 95 -18.60 13.84 1.84
CA LYS A 95 -19.23 13.67 3.15
C LYS A 95 -18.48 14.41 4.26
N PRO A 96 -18.74 15.70 4.48
CA PRO A 96 -18.12 16.49 5.56
C PRO A 96 -18.32 15.88 6.96
N ASP A 97 -19.48 15.25 7.19
CA ASP A 97 -19.82 14.60 8.47
C ASP A 97 -19.10 13.26 8.71
N PHE A 98 -18.39 12.73 7.71
CA PHE A 98 -17.65 11.48 7.87
C PHE A 98 -16.53 11.63 8.89
N LEU A 99 -15.76 12.72 8.79
CA LEU A 99 -14.62 12.94 9.69
C LEU A 99 -15.04 13.09 11.14
N ASN A 100 -16.10 13.87 11.40
CA ASN A 100 -16.62 14.05 12.75
C ASN A 100 -17.03 12.70 13.36
N ARG A 101 -17.66 11.82 12.56
CA ARG A 101 -18.02 10.46 12.97
C ARG A 101 -16.82 9.53 13.15
N LEU A 102 -15.79 9.68 12.32
CA LEU A 102 -14.57 8.89 12.44
C LEU A 102 -13.75 9.27 13.69
N ILE A 103 -13.64 10.57 13.99
CA ILE A 103 -12.90 11.11 15.14
C ILE A 103 -13.60 10.74 16.45
N THR A 104 -14.92 10.87 16.51
CA THR A 104 -15.70 10.55 17.73
C THR A 104 -15.59 9.09 18.17
N VAL A 105 -15.25 8.16 17.26
CA VAL A 105 -14.96 6.76 17.61
C VAL A 105 -13.60 6.61 18.30
N TRP A 106 -12.63 7.49 18.01
CA TRP A 106 -11.29 7.44 18.60
C TRP A 106 -11.17 8.23 19.90
N GLU A 107 -11.73 9.45 19.99
CA GLU A 107 -11.91 10.21 21.25
C GLU A 107 -12.86 11.41 21.07
N THR A 108 -13.66 11.70 22.10
CA THR A 108 -14.65 12.79 22.12
C THR A 108 -14.07 14.18 22.46
N GLY A 109 -12.77 14.29 22.77
CA GLY A 109 -12.17 15.48 23.39
C GLY A 109 -11.31 16.39 22.48
N TYR A 110 -11.03 16.00 21.23
CA TYR A 110 -10.12 16.75 20.35
C TYR A 110 -10.86 17.47 19.22
N ASN A 111 -10.57 18.77 19.06
CA ASN A 111 -10.82 19.51 17.81
C ASN A 111 -9.79 19.06 16.76
N THR A 112 -9.93 17.83 16.24
CA THR A 112 -8.97 17.28 15.28
C THR A 112 -9.19 17.90 13.90
N HIS A 113 -8.22 18.68 13.45
CA HIS A 113 -8.21 19.20 12.08
C HIS A 113 -8.08 18.07 11.06
N ILE A 114 -8.81 18.19 9.94
CA ILE A 114 -8.77 17.25 8.81
C ILE A 114 -7.34 16.93 8.33
N GLY A 115 -6.45 17.92 8.35
CA GLY A 115 -5.06 17.75 7.95
C GLY A 115 -4.32 16.69 8.78
N ILE A 116 -4.62 16.57 10.08
CA ILE A 116 -4.03 15.55 10.95
C ILE A 116 -4.54 14.17 10.57
N VAL A 117 -5.84 14.03 10.28
CA VAL A 117 -6.42 12.74 9.87
C VAL A 117 -5.80 12.27 8.54
N LEU A 118 -5.68 13.17 7.56
CA LEU A 118 -5.03 12.86 6.27
C LEU A 118 -3.56 12.48 6.45
N PHE A 119 -2.85 13.17 7.34
CA PHE A 119 -1.47 12.86 7.67
C PHE A 119 -1.34 11.47 8.30
N VAL A 120 -2.19 11.12 9.26
CA VAL A 120 -2.19 9.79 9.89
C VAL A 120 -2.46 8.70 8.86
N VAL A 121 -3.44 8.88 7.97
CA VAL A 121 -3.74 7.93 6.89
C VAL A 121 -2.53 7.75 5.96
N ALA A 122 -1.88 8.84 5.56
CA ALA A 122 -0.69 8.79 4.72
C ALA A 122 0.47 8.04 5.39
N VAL A 123 0.79 8.40 6.64
CA VAL A 123 1.87 7.78 7.42
C VAL A 123 1.60 6.28 7.62
N MET A 124 0.36 5.90 7.93
CA MET A 124 -0.03 4.50 8.10
C MET A 124 0.14 3.69 6.80
N GLY A 125 -0.24 4.26 5.65
CA GLY A 125 -0.03 3.63 4.34
C GLY A 125 1.45 3.49 3.98
N PHE A 126 2.26 4.51 4.27
CA PHE A 126 3.72 4.45 4.06
C PHE A 126 4.40 3.44 4.98
N ALA A 127 4.01 3.38 6.26
CA ALA A 127 4.52 2.39 7.20
C ALA A 127 4.19 0.97 6.73
N THR A 128 2.94 0.72 6.32
CA THR A 128 2.50 -0.57 5.76
C THR A 128 3.33 -0.94 4.53
N THR A 129 3.56 0.02 3.62
CA THR A 129 4.40 -0.17 2.43
C THR A 129 5.82 -0.58 2.79
N LEU A 130 6.44 0.09 3.77
CA LEU A 130 7.80 -0.22 4.22
C LEU A 130 7.89 -1.62 4.81
N VAL A 131 6.99 -1.95 5.73
CA VAL A 131 6.96 -3.27 6.40
C VAL A 131 6.77 -4.39 5.38
N LEU A 132 5.80 -4.26 4.47
CA LEU A 132 5.55 -5.27 3.44
C LEU A 132 6.72 -5.39 2.46
N THR A 133 7.33 -4.27 2.07
CA THR A 133 8.50 -4.29 1.18
C THR A 133 9.65 -5.06 1.82
N LEU A 134 9.95 -4.80 3.10
CA LEU A 134 10.99 -5.51 3.82
C LEU A 134 10.67 -7.00 3.95
N ALA A 135 9.43 -7.34 4.31
CA ALA A 135 8.98 -8.73 4.44
C ALA A 135 9.10 -9.50 3.12
N TYR A 136 8.63 -8.93 2.01
CA TYR A 136 8.67 -9.61 0.72
C TYR A 136 10.07 -9.80 0.19
N LEU A 137 10.96 -8.84 0.38
CA LEU A 137 12.33 -9.00 -0.09
C LEU A 137 13.09 -10.11 0.63
N GLN A 138 12.74 -10.43 1.87
CA GLN A 138 13.28 -11.63 2.52
C GLN A 138 12.84 -12.91 1.79
N LEU A 139 11.60 -12.96 1.30
CA LEU A 139 11.08 -14.09 0.53
C LEU A 139 11.73 -14.22 -0.85
N PHE A 140 12.15 -13.11 -1.45
CA PHE A 140 12.76 -13.09 -2.79
C PHE A 140 14.30 -13.10 -2.78
N LYS A 141 14.93 -13.29 -1.62
CA LYS A 141 16.39 -13.42 -1.51
C LYS A 141 16.84 -14.78 -2.03
N ASP A 142 17.88 -14.80 -2.87
CA ASP A 142 18.45 -16.05 -3.35
C ASP A 142 19.15 -16.81 -2.20
N SER A 143 18.95 -18.12 -2.16
CA SER A 143 19.57 -18.99 -1.16
C SER A 143 21.06 -19.18 -1.44
N TRP A 144 21.88 -19.07 -0.40
CA TRP A 144 23.31 -19.36 -0.47
C TRP A 144 23.61 -20.87 -0.48
N ASN A 145 22.59 -21.73 -0.38
CA ASN A 145 22.72 -23.18 -0.45
C ASN A 145 22.49 -23.74 -1.86
N THR A 146 22.90 -23.01 -2.89
CA THR A 146 22.87 -23.49 -4.29
C THR A 146 24.23 -24.06 -4.68
N LYS A 147 24.24 -25.00 -5.65
CA LYS A 147 25.49 -25.59 -6.17
C LYS A 147 26.42 -24.55 -6.80
N GLU A 148 25.87 -23.46 -7.35
CA GLU A 148 26.64 -22.34 -7.89
C GLU A 148 27.26 -21.47 -6.79
N ALA A 149 26.55 -21.19 -5.69
CA ALA A 149 27.12 -20.44 -4.57
C ALA A 149 28.32 -21.17 -3.93
N LYS A 150 28.28 -22.51 -3.87
CA LYS A 150 29.40 -23.35 -3.40
C LYS A 150 30.64 -23.34 -4.32
N LYS A 151 30.51 -22.93 -5.60
CA LYS A 151 31.67 -22.80 -6.50
C LYS A 151 32.52 -21.56 -6.22
N HIS A 152 31.96 -20.56 -5.54
CA HIS A 152 32.66 -19.32 -5.19
C HIS A 152 33.17 -19.29 -3.74
N SER A 153 33.07 -20.40 -3.02
CA SER A 153 33.50 -20.53 -1.61
C SER A 153 34.77 -21.39 -1.44
N LEU A 154 35.63 -21.49 -2.47
CA LEU A 154 36.94 -22.15 -2.43
C LEU A 154 38.02 -21.18 -2.93
#